data_AF-A0A7W9AZE7-F1
#
_entry.id   AF-A0A7W9AZE7-F1
#
_cell.length_a   1.000
_cell.length_b   1.000
_cell.length_c   1.000
_cell.angle_alpha   90.00
_cell.angle_beta   90.00
_cell.angle_gamma   90.00
#
_symmetry.space_group_name_H-M   'P 1'
#
loop_
_entity.id
_entity.type
_entity.pdbx_description
1 polymer ?
#
loop_
_entity_poly.entity_id
_entity_poly.type
_entity_poly.pdbx_seq_one_letter_code
_entity_poly.pdbx_strand_id
1 'polypeptide(L)'
;MQAAEPFAVIVEDDVLFTSAFQPLVSQLAGLNGWDAVKLVNHRTAAFRPFRALNGRFSVGRCMHGPLGSSAAYVVTREGAAKLLVAIRPMRVPYDVALERGWAGDYEIFTLDKPAVAFSDMAISTIAAGRSTYAKSRLPAYKRISTLFFRSTDYVRRIAYALSRKSLKEDKM
;
A
#
# COMPACT_ATOMS: atom_id res chain seq x y z
N MET A 1 -2.09 -0.66 26.30
CA MET A 1 -3.29 -1.44 25.93
C MET A 1 -3.15 -1.86 24.48
N GLN A 2 -3.41 -3.13 24.18
CA GLN A 2 -3.47 -3.64 22.82
C GLN A 2 -4.94 -3.87 22.48
N ALA A 3 -5.35 -3.47 21.28
CA ALA A 3 -6.72 -3.65 20.79
C ALA A 3 -7.02 -5.15 20.63
N ALA A 4 -8.23 -5.60 20.98
CA ALA A 4 -8.61 -7.01 20.95
C ALA A 4 -9.08 -7.45 19.55
N GLU A 5 -9.34 -6.49 18.68
CA GLU A 5 -9.89 -6.65 17.35
C GLU A 5 -8.87 -7.34 16.42
N PRO A 6 -9.34 -8.25 15.53
CA PRO A 6 -8.45 -9.01 14.63
C PRO A 6 -7.86 -8.17 13.49
N PHE A 7 -8.44 -7.01 13.21
CA PHE A 7 -7.96 -6.06 12.22
C PHE A 7 -8.37 -4.63 12.60
N ALA A 8 -7.73 -3.65 11.97
CA ALA A 8 -8.10 -2.24 12.05
C ALA A 8 -8.15 -1.64 10.65
N VAL A 9 -8.91 -0.56 10.50
CA VAL A 9 -8.83 0.31 9.32
C VAL A 9 -8.13 1.58 9.73
N ILE A 10 -7.03 1.90 9.05
CA ILE A 10 -6.27 3.12 9.25
C ILE A 10 -6.68 4.11 8.16
N VAL A 11 -7.06 5.31 8.56
CA VAL A 11 -7.46 6.39 7.66
C VAL A 11 -6.80 7.71 8.05
N GLU A 12 -6.41 8.50 7.06
CA GLU A 12 -6.09 9.92 7.20
C GLU A 12 -7.40 10.72 7.41
N ASP A 13 -7.28 11.92 7.95
CA ASP A 13 -8.40 12.79 8.33
C ASP A 13 -9.16 13.39 7.14
N ASP A 14 -8.56 13.38 5.96
CA ASP A 14 -9.12 13.90 4.71
C ASP A 14 -9.85 12.85 3.86
N VAL A 15 -10.03 11.64 4.38
CA VAL A 15 -10.69 10.52 3.70
C VAL A 15 -12.21 10.58 3.85
N LEU A 16 -12.91 10.41 2.73
CA LEU A 16 -14.36 10.28 2.67
C LEU A 16 -14.77 8.84 2.34
N PHE A 17 -15.65 8.27 3.17
CA PHE A 17 -16.17 6.91 2.96
C PHE A 17 -17.22 6.87 1.84
N THR A 18 -17.06 5.94 0.91
CA THR A 18 -18.09 5.66 -0.10
C THR A 18 -19.07 4.60 0.41
N SER A 19 -20.21 4.47 -0.25
CA SER A 19 -21.16 3.37 0.02
C SER A 19 -20.54 1.97 -0.17
N ALA A 20 -19.41 1.88 -0.85
CA ALA A 20 -18.68 0.63 -1.07
C ALA A 20 -17.75 0.24 0.08
N PHE A 21 -17.42 1.19 0.97
CA PHE A 21 -16.38 1.03 1.98
C PHE A 21 -16.69 -0.09 2.97
N GLN A 22 -17.83 -0.01 3.67
CA GLN A 22 -18.18 -0.97 4.70
C GLN A 22 -18.38 -2.40 4.13
N PRO A 23 -19.12 -2.62 3.02
CA PRO A 23 -19.22 -3.95 2.42
C PRO A 23 -17.87 -4.55 2.03
N LEU A 24 -16.95 -3.72 1.54
CA LEU A 24 -15.61 -4.15 1.17
C LEU A 24 -14.78 -4.56 2.38
N VAL A 25 -14.77 -3.74 3.45
CA VAL A 25 -14.04 -4.07 4.69
C VAL A 25 -14.56 -5.36 5.30
N SER A 26 -15.89 -5.55 5.35
CA SER A 26 -16.50 -6.79 5.83
C SER A 26 -16.08 -8.01 4.99
N GLN A 27 -16.00 -7.87 3.67
CA GLN A 27 -15.54 -8.97 2.82
C GLN A 27 -14.06 -9.28 3.03
N LEU A 28 -13.20 -8.25 3.14
CA LEU A 28 -11.78 -8.41 3.43
C LEU A 28 -11.54 -9.08 4.79
N ALA A 29 -12.35 -8.76 5.79
CA ALA A 29 -12.28 -9.35 7.13
C ALA A 29 -12.53 -10.87 7.14
N GLY A 30 -13.29 -11.41 6.17
CA GLY A 30 -13.49 -12.85 6.00
C GLY A 30 -12.42 -13.53 5.14
N LEU A 31 -11.37 -12.82 4.75
CA LEU A 31 -10.24 -13.37 4.00
C LEU A 31 -9.04 -13.60 4.91
N ASN A 32 -8.26 -14.62 4.56
CA ASN A 32 -6.96 -14.91 5.15
C ASN A 32 -5.84 -14.74 4.12
N GLY A 33 -4.60 -14.70 4.62
CA GLY A 33 -3.40 -14.65 3.78
C GLY A 33 -3.03 -13.23 3.32
N TRP A 34 -3.58 -12.22 3.98
CA TRP A 34 -3.16 -10.82 3.86
C TRP A 34 -2.78 -10.26 5.22
N ASP A 35 -1.86 -9.30 5.21
CA ASP A 35 -1.45 -8.55 6.39
C ASP A 35 -1.95 -7.10 6.30
N ALA A 36 -1.97 -6.52 5.10
CA ALA A 36 -2.57 -5.22 4.85
C ALA A 36 -3.14 -5.11 3.42
N VAL A 37 -4.17 -4.26 3.24
CA VAL A 37 -4.77 -3.96 1.93
C VAL A 37 -4.98 -2.45 1.80
N LYS A 38 -4.30 -1.82 0.84
CA LYS A 38 -4.53 -0.41 0.50
C LYS A 38 -5.89 -0.23 -0.17
N LEU A 39 -6.67 0.72 0.33
CA LEU A 39 -8.01 1.05 -0.16
C LEU A 39 -8.02 2.20 -1.18
N VAL A 40 -6.92 2.92 -1.30
CA VAL A 40 -6.72 4.02 -2.24
C VAL A 40 -5.24 4.12 -2.63
N ASN A 41 -4.99 4.50 -3.88
CA ASN A 41 -3.67 4.87 -4.39
C ASN A 41 -3.78 6.08 -5.30
N HIS A 42 -2.68 6.78 -5.51
CA HIS A 42 -2.60 7.78 -6.58
C HIS A 42 -2.45 7.17 -7.97
N ARG A 43 -1.89 5.96 -8.06
CA ARG A 43 -1.72 5.23 -9.32
C ARG A 43 -1.84 3.73 -9.11
N THR A 44 -2.41 3.07 -10.11
CA THR A 44 -2.55 1.61 -10.17
C THR A 44 -2.05 1.16 -11.55
N ALA A 45 -0.77 0.82 -11.65
CA ALA A 45 -0.13 0.44 -12.92
C ALA A 45 0.36 -1.00 -12.90
N ALA A 46 0.21 -1.70 -14.02
CA ALA A 46 0.56 -3.12 -14.14
C ALA A 46 -0.05 -3.97 -13.01
N PHE A 47 -1.34 -3.75 -12.75
CA PHE A 47 -2.08 -4.45 -11.70
C PHE A 47 -2.35 -5.90 -12.11
N ARG A 48 -2.04 -6.80 -11.19
CA ARG A 48 -2.31 -8.23 -11.31
C ARG A 48 -3.43 -8.58 -10.30
N PRO A 49 -4.63 -8.94 -10.76
CA PRO A 49 -5.71 -9.37 -9.88
C PRO A 49 -5.40 -10.73 -9.27
N PHE A 50 -5.75 -10.90 -7.99
CA PHE A 50 -5.67 -12.18 -7.28
C PHE A 50 -7.07 -12.70 -6.97
N ARG A 51 -8.00 -11.80 -6.62
CA ARG A 51 -9.38 -12.16 -6.27
C ARG A 51 -10.35 -11.01 -6.52
N ALA A 52 -11.55 -11.33 -7.01
CA ALA A 52 -12.65 -10.39 -7.12
C ALA A 52 -13.37 -10.20 -5.78
N LEU A 53 -13.80 -8.97 -5.49
CA LEU A 53 -14.46 -8.55 -4.26
C LEU A 53 -15.78 -7.83 -4.58
N ASN A 54 -16.88 -8.34 -4.01
CA ASN A 54 -18.25 -7.81 -4.10
C ASN A 54 -18.68 -7.43 -5.53
N GLY A 55 -18.19 -8.15 -6.56
CA GLY A 55 -18.45 -7.88 -7.98
C GLY A 55 -17.95 -6.51 -8.48
N ARG A 56 -17.31 -5.69 -7.64
CA ARG A 56 -16.98 -4.29 -7.92
C ARG A 56 -15.48 -4.02 -7.91
N PHE A 57 -14.72 -4.71 -7.06
CA PHE A 57 -13.28 -4.50 -6.91
C PHE A 57 -12.53 -5.79 -7.22
N SER A 58 -11.24 -5.66 -7.46
CA SER A 58 -10.29 -6.77 -7.39
C SER A 58 -9.19 -6.41 -6.41
N VAL A 59 -8.83 -7.35 -5.55
CA VAL A 59 -7.63 -7.26 -4.71
C VAL A 59 -6.48 -7.96 -5.41
N GLY A 60 -5.30 -7.35 -5.35
CA GLY A 60 -4.13 -7.81 -6.07
C GLY A 60 -2.88 -6.99 -5.76
N ARG A 61 -1.91 -7.04 -6.68
CA ARG A 61 -0.64 -6.34 -6.55
C ARG A 61 -0.26 -5.67 -7.85
N CYS A 62 0.41 -4.53 -7.77
CA CYS A 62 0.99 -3.86 -8.91
C CYS A 62 2.46 -4.24 -9.10
N MET A 63 2.84 -4.54 -10.34
CA MET A 63 4.24 -4.78 -10.70
C MET A 63 5.03 -3.47 -10.84
N HIS A 64 4.34 -2.34 -11.05
CA HIS A 64 4.94 -1.01 -11.14
C HIS A 64 4.56 -0.16 -9.93
N GLY A 65 5.51 0.59 -9.38
CA GLY A 65 5.29 1.43 -8.20
C GLY A 65 6.48 2.36 -7.90
N PRO A 66 6.48 3.05 -6.74
CA PRO A 66 5.50 2.95 -5.64
C PRO A 66 4.13 3.47 -6.04
N LEU A 67 3.04 2.99 -5.46
CA LEU A 67 1.67 3.39 -5.85
C LEU A 67 1.28 4.75 -5.24
N GLY A 68 1.93 5.11 -4.13
CA GLY A 68 1.65 6.34 -3.41
C GLY A 68 0.32 6.28 -2.66
N SER A 69 0.12 7.24 -1.77
CA SER A 69 -0.97 7.29 -0.79
C SER A 69 -0.89 6.17 0.25
N SER A 70 -0.96 6.53 1.52
CA SER A 70 -1.23 5.63 2.65
C SER A 70 -2.52 6.02 3.36
N ALA A 71 -3.37 6.78 2.66
CA ALA A 71 -4.48 7.50 3.27
C ALA A 71 -5.57 6.58 3.80
N ALA A 72 -5.76 5.41 3.20
CA ALA A 72 -6.65 4.41 3.76
C ALA A 72 -6.15 2.99 3.48
N TYR A 73 -6.04 2.17 4.51
CA TYR A 73 -5.74 0.74 4.40
C TYR A 73 -6.32 -0.06 5.56
N VAL A 74 -6.68 -1.31 5.28
CA VAL A 74 -7.02 -2.29 6.32
C VAL A 74 -5.76 -3.05 6.69
N VAL A 75 -5.58 -3.37 7.96
CA VAL A 75 -4.43 -4.12 8.47
C VAL A 75 -4.89 -5.14 9.51
N THR A 76 -4.44 -6.38 9.39
CA THR A 76 -4.68 -7.40 10.44
C THR A 76 -3.83 -7.08 11.66
N ARG A 77 -4.21 -7.59 12.83
CA ARG A 77 -3.41 -7.42 14.05
C ARG A 77 -1.99 -7.98 13.88
N GLU A 78 -1.88 -9.16 13.28
CA GLU A 78 -0.61 -9.82 12.97
C GLU A 78 0.18 -9.00 11.93
N GLY A 79 -0.49 -8.46 10.91
CA GLY A 79 0.09 -7.58 9.92
C GLY A 79 0.63 -6.28 10.52
N ALA A 80 -0.09 -5.68 11.47
CA ALA A 80 0.35 -4.49 12.18
C ALA A 80 1.63 -4.75 12.99
N ALA A 81 1.74 -5.91 13.64
CA ALA A 81 2.95 -6.30 14.35
C ALA A 81 4.15 -6.47 13.40
N LYS A 82 3.96 -7.13 12.25
CA LYS A 82 5.00 -7.27 11.21
C LYS A 82 5.44 -5.91 10.67
N LEU A 83 4.48 -5.04 10.33
CA LEU A 83 4.75 -3.69 9.83
C LEU A 83 5.54 -2.86 10.85
N LEU A 84 5.18 -2.95 12.14
CA LEU A 84 5.86 -2.22 13.21
C LEU A 84 7.33 -2.60 13.33
N VAL A 85 7.64 -3.90 13.22
CA VAL A 85 9.01 -4.42 13.22
C VAL A 85 9.75 -4.03 11.94
N ALA A 86 9.12 -4.21 10.77
CA ALA A 86 9.75 -4.00 9.48
C ALA A 86 10.07 -2.53 9.16
N ILE A 87 9.24 -1.60 9.63
CA ILE A 87 9.36 -0.18 9.27
C ILE A 87 10.27 0.57 10.26
N ARG A 88 10.62 -0.01 11.42
CA ARG A 88 11.50 0.63 12.40
C ARG A 88 12.96 0.14 12.28
N PRO A 89 13.96 1.03 12.09
CA PRO A 89 13.86 2.47 11.85
C PRO A 89 13.44 2.79 10.40
N MET A 90 12.71 3.89 10.22
CA MET A 90 12.19 4.29 8.90
C MET A 90 13.33 4.81 8.02
N ARG A 91 13.55 4.18 6.85
CA ARG A 91 14.62 4.54 5.90
C ARG A 91 14.13 5.11 4.57
N VAL A 92 12.84 4.97 4.31
CA VAL A 92 12.15 5.45 3.10
C VAL A 92 10.80 6.04 3.53
N PRO A 93 10.16 6.88 2.70
CA PRO A 93 8.80 7.38 2.99
C PRO A 93 7.83 6.25 3.35
N TYR A 94 6.87 6.54 4.23
CA TYR A 94 6.00 5.51 4.81
C TYR A 94 5.20 4.73 3.76
N ASP A 95 4.65 5.40 2.76
CA ASP A 95 3.93 4.78 1.64
C ASP A 95 4.82 3.81 0.86
N VAL A 96 6.07 4.19 0.60
CA VAL A 96 7.08 3.31 0.00
C VAL A 96 7.40 2.16 0.94
N ALA A 97 7.57 2.40 2.24
CA ALA A 97 7.90 1.37 3.22
C ALA A 97 6.79 0.31 3.33
N LEU A 98 5.53 0.73 3.38
CA LEU A 98 4.31 -0.08 3.46
C LEU A 98 4.12 -0.99 2.23
N GLU A 99 4.57 -0.55 1.06
CA GLU A 99 4.44 -1.35 -0.16
C GLU A 99 5.53 -2.40 -0.34
N ARG A 100 6.56 -2.40 0.52
CA ARG A 100 7.73 -3.29 0.42
C ARG A 100 7.54 -4.55 1.24
N GLY A 101 6.45 -5.28 0.99
CA GLY A 101 6.16 -6.55 1.66
C GLY A 101 7.29 -7.59 1.57
N TRP A 102 8.04 -7.60 0.47
CA TRP A 102 9.23 -8.44 0.31
C TRP A 102 10.40 -8.08 1.25
N ALA A 103 10.47 -6.84 1.73
CA ALA A 103 11.53 -6.38 2.62
C ALA A 103 11.15 -6.53 4.09
N GLY A 104 9.84 -6.52 4.40
CA GLY A 104 9.31 -6.62 5.76
C GLY A 104 8.63 -7.94 6.11
N ASP A 105 8.64 -8.91 5.20
CA ASP A 105 7.99 -10.21 5.34
C ASP A 105 6.51 -10.12 5.76
N TYR A 106 5.76 -9.27 5.06
CA TYR A 106 4.32 -9.13 5.24
C TYR A 106 3.61 -9.10 3.88
N GLU A 107 2.37 -9.57 3.87
CA GLU A 107 1.52 -9.71 2.70
C GLU A 107 0.66 -8.47 2.47
N ILE A 108 1.25 -7.45 1.85
CA ILE A 108 0.54 -6.25 1.37
C ILE A 108 -0.15 -6.50 0.03
N PHE A 109 -1.39 -6.02 -0.09
CA PHE A 109 -2.17 -5.96 -1.32
C PHE A 109 -2.76 -4.57 -1.54
N THR A 110 -3.36 -4.39 -2.70
CA THR A 110 -4.10 -3.18 -3.08
C THR A 110 -5.34 -3.53 -3.88
N LEU A 111 -6.30 -2.62 -3.91
CA LEU A 111 -7.42 -2.66 -4.85
C LEU A 111 -7.01 -2.16 -6.25
N ASP A 112 -7.77 -2.57 -7.26
CA ASP A 112 -7.68 -2.09 -8.64
C ASP A 112 -8.20 -0.66 -8.80
N LYS A 113 -9.19 -0.28 -8.00
CA LYS A 113 -9.82 1.06 -7.96
C LYS A 113 -10.06 1.51 -6.52
N PRO A 114 -10.13 2.83 -6.25
CA PRO A 114 -10.27 3.33 -4.89
C PRO A 114 -11.64 3.00 -4.28
N ALA A 115 -11.66 2.64 -3.00
CA ALA A 115 -12.88 2.39 -2.21
C ALA A 115 -13.27 3.56 -1.30
N VAL A 116 -12.40 4.57 -1.21
CA VAL A 116 -12.61 5.83 -0.51
C VAL A 116 -12.30 7.01 -1.43
N ALA A 117 -12.81 8.18 -1.11
CA ALA A 117 -12.50 9.43 -1.80
C ALA A 117 -11.67 10.36 -0.90
N PHE A 118 -11.12 11.43 -1.48
CA PHE A 118 -10.48 12.52 -0.73
C PHE A 118 -11.42 13.72 -0.67
N SER A 119 -11.37 14.47 0.43
CA SER A 119 -12.06 15.76 0.52
C SER A 119 -11.43 16.80 -0.42
N ASP A 120 -12.24 17.75 -0.91
CA ASP A 120 -11.78 18.82 -1.82
C ASP A 120 -10.73 19.76 -1.18
N MET A 121 -10.53 19.69 0.14
CA MET A 121 -9.47 20.42 0.86
C MET A 121 -8.05 19.87 0.59
N ALA A 122 -7.91 18.71 -0.05
CA ALA A 122 -6.64 18.03 -0.29
C ALA A 122 -5.83 18.60 -1.48
N ILE A 123 -5.67 19.93 -1.56
CA ILE A 123 -4.78 20.55 -2.56
C ILE A 123 -3.33 20.27 -2.16
N SER A 124 -2.69 19.33 -2.86
CA SER A 124 -1.29 18.96 -2.65
C SER A 124 -0.34 20.15 -2.85
N THR A 125 0.27 20.63 -1.76
CA THR A 125 1.30 21.70 -1.78
C THR A 125 2.63 21.23 -2.38
N ILE A 126 2.82 19.92 -2.55
CA ILE A 126 4.10 19.33 -3.00
C ILE A 126 4.34 19.58 -4.50
N ALA A 127 3.29 19.70 -5.31
CA ALA A 127 3.42 19.92 -6.75
C ALA A 127 4.00 21.29 -7.11
N ALA A 128 3.81 22.31 -6.25
CA ALA A 128 4.23 23.69 -6.50
C ALA A 128 5.76 23.90 -6.50
N GLY A 129 6.55 22.95 -5.99
CA GLY A 129 8.00 23.10 -5.78
C GLY A 129 8.93 22.37 -6.74
N ARG A 130 8.44 21.76 -7.83
CA ARG A 130 9.26 20.87 -8.69
C ARG A 130 10.50 21.55 -9.30
N SER A 131 10.41 22.84 -9.64
CA SER A 131 11.52 23.64 -10.18
C SER A 131 12.57 23.97 -9.12
N THR A 132 12.15 24.24 -7.88
CA THR A 132 13.03 24.46 -6.72
C THR A 132 13.77 23.18 -6.32
N TYR A 133 13.12 22.02 -6.41
CA TYR A 133 13.70 20.71 -6.12
C TYR A 133 14.79 20.27 -7.10
N ALA A 134 14.80 20.77 -8.33
CA ALA A 134 15.83 20.43 -9.31
C ALA A 134 17.20 21.01 -8.92
N LYS A 135 17.21 22.19 -8.28
CA LYS A 135 18.43 22.92 -7.88
C LYS A 135 19.14 22.32 -6.66
N SER A 136 18.45 21.53 -5.85
CA SER A 136 19.00 20.85 -4.66
C SER A 136 19.46 19.40 -4.91
N ARG A 137 19.42 18.93 -6.17
CA ARG A 137 19.81 17.55 -6.49
C ARG A 137 21.30 17.34 -6.30
N LEU A 138 21.64 16.26 -5.61
CA LEU A 138 23.02 15.79 -5.50
C LEU A 138 23.61 15.48 -6.91
N PRO A 139 24.92 15.67 -7.11
CA PRO A 139 25.62 15.25 -8.31
C PRO A 139 25.37 13.77 -8.65
N ALA A 140 25.38 13.43 -9.94
CA ALA A 140 25.03 12.09 -10.43
C ALA A 140 25.83 10.95 -9.75
N TYR A 141 27.13 11.14 -9.53
CA TYR A 141 27.98 10.13 -8.88
C TYR A 141 27.57 9.85 -7.42
N LYS A 142 27.05 10.84 -6.68
CA LYS A 142 26.52 10.66 -5.31
C LYS A 142 25.17 9.94 -5.29
N ARG A 143 24.55 9.72 -6.45
CA ARG A 143 23.23 9.08 -6.60
C ARG A 143 23.32 7.64 -7.08
N ILE A 144 24.52 7.10 -7.31
CA ILE A 144 24.74 5.73 -7.77
C ILE A 144 24.13 4.73 -6.78
N SER A 145 24.36 4.92 -5.47
CA SER A 145 23.75 4.07 -4.43
C SER A 145 22.21 4.12 -4.47
N THR A 146 21.62 5.29 -4.70
CA THR A 146 20.17 5.46 -4.88
C THR A 146 19.68 4.75 -6.13
N LEU A 147 20.44 4.78 -7.22
CA LEU A 147 20.07 4.09 -8.46
C LEU A 147 20.07 2.58 -8.24
N PHE A 148 21.12 2.02 -7.63
CA PHE A 148 21.16 0.60 -7.28
C PHE A 148 20.01 0.20 -6.36
N PHE A 149 19.74 0.99 -5.32
CA PHE A 149 18.58 0.77 -4.45
C PHE A 149 17.28 0.73 -5.24
N ARG A 150 17.02 1.72 -6.09
CA ARG A 150 15.76 1.79 -6.86
C ARG A 150 15.62 0.66 -7.87
N SER A 151 16.69 0.29 -8.56
CA SER A 151 16.67 -0.82 -9.52
C SER A 151 16.42 -2.15 -8.85
N THR A 152 17.12 -2.44 -7.74
CA THR A 152 16.91 -3.67 -6.97
C THR A 152 15.51 -3.73 -6.35
N ASP A 153 15.02 -2.60 -5.82
CA ASP A 153 13.67 -2.49 -5.27
C ASP A 153 12.59 -2.75 -6.34
N TYR A 154 12.80 -2.23 -7.56
CA TYR A 154 11.90 -2.42 -8.68
C TYR A 154 11.80 -3.89 -9.11
N VAL A 155 12.94 -4.59 -9.24
CA VAL A 155 12.96 -6.02 -9.58
C VAL A 155 12.28 -6.85 -8.48
N ARG A 156 12.58 -6.57 -7.21
CA ARG A 156 11.95 -7.27 -6.08
C ARG A 156 10.45 -7.07 -6.04
N ARG A 157 9.96 -5.86 -6.35
CA ARG A 157 8.53 -5.56 -6.47
C ARG A 157 7.86 -6.42 -7.53
N ILE A 158 8.46 -6.52 -8.72
CA ILE A 158 7.92 -7.36 -9.80
C ILE A 158 7.84 -8.82 -9.35
N ALA A 159 8.93 -9.37 -8.82
CA ALA A 159 8.96 -10.75 -8.32
C ALA A 159 7.90 -10.99 -7.22
N TYR A 160 7.76 -10.04 -6.29
CA TYR A 160 6.79 -10.10 -5.20
C TYR A 160 5.33 -10.01 -5.69
N ALA A 161 5.05 -9.20 -6.71
CA ALA A 161 3.74 -9.11 -7.33
C ALA A 161 3.38 -10.37 -8.15
N LEU A 162 4.38 -11.05 -8.71
CA LEU A 162 4.20 -12.31 -9.45
C LEU A 162 4.08 -13.55 -8.55
N SER A 163 4.63 -13.49 -7.34
CA SER A 163 4.48 -14.53 -6.32
C SER A 163 2.99 -14.82 -6.04
N ARG A 164 2.57 -16.07 -6.21
CA ARG A 164 1.22 -16.53 -5.87
C ARG A 164 1.16 -16.89 -4.38
N LYS A 165 1.28 -15.89 -3.50
CA LYS A 165 0.79 -16.04 -2.12
C LYS A 165 -0.71 -15.76 -2.13
N SER A 166 -1.51 -16.75 -1.74
CA SER A 166 -2.95 -16.81 -2.03
C SER A 166 -3.77 -16.26 -0.87
N LEU A 167 -4.73 -15.39 -1.22
CA LEU A 167 -5.85 -15.01 -0.37
C LEU A 167 -6.82 -16.20 -0.26
N LYS A 168 -7.06 -16.69 0.96
CA LYS A 168 -7.97 -17.82 1.20
C LYS A 168 -9.26 -17.34 1.87
N GLU A 169 -10.37 -18.04 1.66
CA GLU A 169 -11.55 -17.89 2.51
C GLU A 169 -11.31 -18.62 3.83
N ASP A 170 -11.88 -18.10 4.91
CA ASP A 170 -12.15 -18.94 6.07
C ASP A 170 -13.08 -20.07 5.63
N LYS A 171 -12.64 -21.32 5.83
CA LYS A 171 -13.57 -22.45 5.84
C LYS A 171 -14.34 -22.33 7.15
N MET A 172 -15.63 -21.97 7.06
CA MET A 172 -16.58 -22.21 8.16
C MET A 172 -16.56 -23.67 8.57
#